data_AF-A0A1R4KHD8-F1
#
_entry.id   AF-A0A1R4KHD8-F1
#
_cell.length_a   1.000
_cell.length_b   1.000
_cell.length_c   1.000
_cell.angle_alpha   90.00
_cell.angle_beta   90.00
_cell.angle_gamma   90.00
#
_symmetry.space_group_name_H-M   'P 1'
#
loop_
_entity.id
_entity.type
_entity.pdbx_description
1 polymer ?
#
loop_
_entity_poly.entity_id
_entity_poly.type
_entity_poly.pdbx_seq_one_letter_code
_entity_poly.pdbx_strand_id
1 'polypeptide(L)' 'MIFNKTVKAPINVAFKTLGVNYERVAEKLKNNGISIQEAVTIEDIWINNHTSPEKVIDLIMED' A
#
# COMPACT_ATOMS: atom_id res chain seq x y z
N MET A 1 -4.19 14.03 -9.45
CA MET A 1 -5.30 14.29 -8.50
C MET A 1 -6.13 13.03 -8.14
N ILE A 2 -5.88 11.85 -8.73
CA ILE A 2 -6.69 10.64 -8.47
C ILE A 2 -6.16 9.83 -7.26
N PHE A 3 -4.87 9.96 -6.92
CA PHE A 3 -4.23 9.20 -5.84
C PHE A 3 -4.79 9.46 -4.44
N ASN A 4 -5.15 10.70 -4.09
CA ASN A 4 -5.58 11.02 -2.72
C ASN A 4 -6.83 10.28 -2.26
N LYS A 5 -7.74 9.94 -3.18
CA LYS A 5 -8.93 9.16 -2.84
C LYS A 5 -8.62 7.67 -2.74
N THR A 6 -7.76 7.17 -3.61
CA THR A 6 -7.35 5.75 -3.63
C THR A 6 -6.56 5.38 -2.39
N VAL A 7 -5.61 6.21 -1.96
CA VAL A 7 -4.75 5.88 -0.81
C VAL A 7 -5.47 5.92 0.53
N LYS A 8 -6.59 6.65 0.62
CA LYS A 8 -7.47 6.74 1.79
C LYS A 8 -8.65 5.76 1.71
N ALA A 9 -8.79 5.03 0.61
CA ALA A 9 -9.79 3.97 0.51
C ALA A 9 -9.32 2.75 1.32
N PRO A 10 -10.26 1.88 1.75
CA PRO A 10 -9.90 0.58 2.31
C PRO A 10 -8.89 -0.16 1.41
N ILE A 11 -7.84 -0.76 1.98
CA ILE A 11 -6.72 -1.39 1.26
C ILE A 11 -7.21 -2.36 0.19
N ASN A 12 -8.22 -3.18 0.49
CA ASN A 12 -8.80 -4.12 -0.45
C ASN A 12 -9.43 -3.43 -1.68
N VAL A 13 -10.09 -2.29 -1.47
CA VAL A 13 -10.67 -1.46 -2.54
C VAL A 13 -9.56 -0.76 -3.31
N ALA A 14 -8.57 -0.21 -2.61
CA ALA A 14 -7.45 0.48 -3.21
C ALA A 14 -6.66 -0.47 -4.13
N PHE A 15 -6.29 -1.65 -3.64
CA PHE A 15 -5.52 -2.64 -4.41
C PHE A 15 -6.30 -3.12 -5.63
N LYS A 16 -7.61 -3.37 -5.49
CA LYS A 16 -8.47 -3.70 -6.62
C LYS A 16 -8.52 -2.58 -7.65
N THR A 17 -8.60 -1.33 -7.21
CA THR A 17 -8.62 -0.15 -8.09
C THR A 17 -7.29 0.00 -8.84
N LEU A 18 -6.19 -0.35 -8.19
CA LEU A 18 -4.84 -0.32 -8.75
C LEU A 18 -4.52 -1.55 -9.62
N GLY A 19 -5.39 -2.56 -9.64
CA GLY A 19 -5.18 -3.78 -10.42
C GLY A 19 -4.06 -4.69 -9.89
N VAL A 20 -3.65 -4.51 -8.63
CA VAL A 20 -2.52 -5.25 -8.05
C VAL A 20 -2.99 -6.47 -7.26
N ASN A 21 -2.16 -7.51 -7.24
CA ASN A 21 -2.42 -8.71 -6.43
C ASN A 21 -2.05 -8.45 -4.96
N TYR A 22 -3.01 -8.59 -4.06
CA TYR A 22 -2.80 -8.34 -2.63
C TYR A 22 -1.72 -9.21 -2.01
N GLU A 23 -1.70 -10.51 -2.27
CA GLU A 23 -0.73 -11.42 -1.68
C GLU A 23 0.69 -11.10 -2.13
N ARG A 24 0.88 -10.84 -3.44
CA ARG A 24 2.18 -10.43 -4.02
C ARG A 24 2.67 -9.12 -3.40
N VAL A 25 1.81 -8.12 -3.30
CA VAL A 25 2.14 -6.82 -2.72
C VAL A 25 2.43 -6.94 -1.23
N ALA A 26 1.64 -7.71 -0.48
CA ALA A 26 1.84 -7.96 0.94
C ALA A 26 3.19 -8.62 1.21
N GLU A 27 3.55 -9.63 0.42
CA GLU A 27 4.86 -10.29 0.50
C GLU A 27 6.00 -9.32 0.16
N LYS A 28 5.85 -8.54 -0.91
CA LYS A 28 6.86 -7.55 -1.32
C LYS A 28 7.09 -6.47 -0.27
N LEU A 29 6.01 -5.91 0.31
CA LEU A 29 6.10 -4.94 1.40
C LEU A 29 6.79 -5.58 2.62
N LYS A 30 6.40 -6.80 3.00
CA LYS A 30 7.01 -7.53 4.11
C LYS A 30 8.52 -7.77 3.89
N ASN A 31 8.93 -8.16 2.69
CA ASN A 31 10.34 -8.35 2.33
C ASN A 31 11.15 -7.04 2.39
N ASN A 32 10.48 -5.90 2.32
CA ASN A 32 11.07 -4.57 2.47
C ASN A 32 10.96 -3.99 3.89
N GLY A 33 10.56 -4.82 4.87
CA GLY A 33 10.39 -4.40 6.26
C GLY A 33 9.15 -3.55 6.52
N ILE A 34 8.17 -3.56 5.59
CA ILE A 34 6.93 -2.80 5.69
C ILE A 34 5.80 -3.75 6.06
N SER A 35 5.23 -3.55 7.24
CA SER A 35 4.06 -4.30 7.71
C SER A 35 2.77 -3.68 7.19
N ILE A 36 1.86 -4.51 6.72
CA ILE A 36 0.47 -4.11 6.43
C ILE A 36 -0.48 -4.46 7.59
N GLN A 37 0.05 -5.00 8.68
CA GLN A 37 -0.73 -5.38 9.84
C GLN A 37 -1.36 -4.12 10.46
N GLU A 38 -2.66 -4.21 10.76
CA GLU A 38 -3.46 -3.10 11.31
C GLU A 38 -3.70 -1.91 10.36
N ALA A 39 -3.18 -1.94 9.14
CA ALA A 39 -3.44 -0.90 8.15
C ALA A 39 -4.85 -1.09 7.54
N VAL A 40 -5.65 -0.02 7.55
CA VAL A 40 -6.98 0.00 6.91
C VAL A 40 -6.87 0.57 5.50
N THR A 41 -5.96 1.52 5.30
CA THR A 41 -5.72 2.26 4.06
C THR A 41 -4.25 2.19 3.64
N ILE A 42 -3.93 2.53 2.39
CA ILE A 42 -2.51 2.61 1.96
C ILE A 42 -1.80 3.70 2.77
N GLU A 43 -2.52 4.76 3.13
CA GLU A 43 -2.00 5.82 3.98
C GLU A 43 -1.56 5.31 5.36
N ASP A 44 -2.35 4.41 5.97
CA ASP A 44 -1.97 3.79 7.23
C ASP A 44 -0.68 2.97 7.11
N ILE A 45 -0.40 2.37 5.94
CA ILE A 45 0.84 1.61 5.73
C ILE A 45 2.05 2.51 5.92
N TRP A 46 2.14 3.65 5.22
CA TRP A 46 3.34 4.49 5.37
C TRP A 46 3.40 5.21 6.72
N ILE A 47 2.24 5.55 7.31
CA ILE A 47 2.16 6.13 8.66
C ILE A 47 2.68 5.14 9.71
N ASN A 48 2.14 3.91 9.72
CA ASN A 48 2.48 2.90 10.73
C ASN A 48 3.95 2.44 10.62
N ASN A 49 4.51 2.46 9.41
CA ASN A 49 5.89 2.04 9.16
C ASN A 49 6.89 3.21 9.18
N HIS A 50 6.45 4.43 9.48
CA HIS A 50 7.29 5.63 9.51
C HIS A 50 8.13 5.79 8.24
N THR A 51 7.52 5.52 7.09
CA THR A 51 8.19 5.52 5.79
C THR A 51 7.55 6.53 4.84
N SER A 52 8.21 6.78 3.71
CA SER A 52 7.67 7.75 2.74
C SER A 52 6.51 7.14 1.96
N PRO A 53 5.47 7.93 1.62
CA PRO A 53 4.42 7.50 0.72
C PRO A 53 4.97 6.96 -0.61
N GLU A 54 6.00 7.61 -1.15
CA GLU A 54 6.64 7.24 -2.42
C GLU A 54 7.17 5.80 -2.36
N LYS A 55 7.89 5.43 -1.28
CA LYS A 55 8.44 4.07 -1.14
C LYS A 55 7.34 3.01 -1.14
N VAL A 56 6.23 3.28 -0.46
CA VAL A 56 5.09 2.34 -0.40
C VAL A 56 4.41 2.23 -1.76
N ILE A 57 4.17 3.36 -2.44
CA ILE A 57 3.56 3.38 -3.76
C ILE A 57 4.43 2.68 -4.80
N ASP A 58 5.74 2.93 -4.80
CA ASP A 58 6.69 2.27 -5.70
C ASP A 58 6.63 0.75 -5.53
N LEU A 59 6.67 0.26 -4.28
CA LEU A 59 6.58 -1.17 -4.02
C LEU A 59 5.24 -1.79 -4.44
N ILE A 60 4.13 -1.04 -4.36
CA ILE A 60 2.80 -1.47 -4.79
C ILE A 60 2.70 -1.52 -6.33
N MET A 61 3.25 -0.52 -7.01
CA MET A 61 3.10 -0.32 -8.47
C MET A 61 4.13 -1.05 -9.32
N GLU A 62 5.27 -1.37 -8.74
CA GLU A 62 6.36 -2.02 -9.45
C GLU A 62 6.05 -3.51 -9.62
N ASP A 63 5.93 -3.94 -10.88
CA ASP A 63 5.78 -5.34 -11.30
C ASP A 63 7.06 -6.15 -11.07
#